data_AF-A0A5K0ZVC2-F1
#
_entry.id   AF-A0A5K0ZVC2-F1
#
_cell.length_a   1.000
_cell.length_b   1.000
_cell.length_c   1.000
_cell.angle_alpha   90.00
_cell.angle_beta   90.00
_cell.angle_gamma   90.00
#
_symmetry.space_group_name_H-M   'P 1'
#
loop_
_entity.id
_entity.type
_entity.pdbx_description
1 polymer ?
#
loop_
_entity_poly.entity_id
_entity_poly.type
_entity_poly.pdbx_seq_one_letter_code
_entity_poly.pdbx_strand_id
1 'polypeptide(L)'
;FLDEVYVGATDIFTKLSSIRKTLVGDGFQERLVHVVESLQCCAHGNDGLAIRVSGSFIIGNHFLICGNGVQVEGMPRFDDFTRESIMQQKMGTFHEQFIMEP
;
A
#
# COMPACT_ATOMS: atom_id res chain seq x y z
N PHE A 1 -16.75 -4.27 -13.86
CA PHE A 1 -16.51 -3.00 -13.17
C PHE A 1 -16.01 -2.02 -14.22
N LEU A 2 -16.61 -0.83 -14.31
CA LEU A 2 -16.10 0.22 -15.20
C LEU A 2 -14.87 0.82 -14.52
N ASP A 3 -13.73 0.81 -15.18
CA ASP A 3 -12.51 1.41 -14.63
C ASP A 3 -12.70 2.92 -14.54
N GLU A 4 -12.66 3.46 -13.32
CA GLU A 4 -12.68 4.90 -13.08
C GLU A 4 -11.30 5.49 -13.40
N VAL A 5 -11.23 6.45 -14.32
CA VAL A 5 -9.99 7.11 -14.72
C VAL A 5 -9.99 8.54 -14.20
N TYR A 6 -8.93 8.92 -13.48
CA TYR A 6 -8.72 10.27 -12.95
C TYR A 6 -7.43 10.84 -13.53
N VAL A 7 -7.49 12.05 -14.07
CA VAL A 7 -6.36 12.68 -14.78
C VAL A 7 -6.07 14.05 -14.17
N GLY A 8 -4.79 14.30 -13.89
CA GLY A 8 -4.34 15.58 -13.33
C GLY A 8 -4.41 15.63 -11.80
N ALA A 9 -3.61 16.53 -11.23
CA ALA A 9 -3.35 16.56 -9.79
C ALA A 9 -4.63 16.79 -8.95
N THR A 10 -5.54 17.65 -9.40
CA THR A 10 -6.77 18.00 -8.67
C THR A 10 -7.71 16.80 -8.53
N ASP A 11 -7.97 16.09 -9.62
CA ASP A 11 -8.91 14.97 -9.65
C ASP A 11 -8.34 13.78 -8.87
N ILE A 12 -7.04 13.49 -9.09
CA ILE A 12 -6.29 12.48 -8.34
C ILE A 12 -6.32 12.80 -6.84
N PHE A 13 -6.00 14.04 -6.45
CA PHE A 13 -6.00 14.45 -5.04
C PHE A 13 -7.39 14.31 -4.40
N THR A 14 -8.43 14.70 -5.13
CA THR A 14 -9.82 14.62 -4.66
C THR A 14 -10.22 13.17 -4.42
N LYS A 15 -9.96 12.28 -5.38
CA LYS A 15 -10.27 10.86 -5.25
C LYS A 15 -9.46 10.20 -4.13
N LEU A 16 -8.15 10.42 -4.08
CA LEU A 16 -7.28 9.88 -3.02
C LEU A 16 -7.70 10.40 -1.64
N SER A 17 -8.12 11.66 -1.53
CA SER A 17 -8.63 12.23 -0.29
C SER A 17 -9.95 11.58 0.14
N SER A 18 -10.84 11.26 -0.81
CA SER A 18 -12.07 10.52 -0.51
C SER A 18 -11.76 9.10 -0.07
N ILE A 19 -10.85 8.40 -0.75
CA ILE A 19 -10.41 7.05 -0.35
C ILE A 19 -9.85 7.09 1.07
N ARG A 20 -8.93 8.01 1.36
CA ARG A 20 -8.33 8.17 2.69
C ARG A 20 -9.40 8.35 3.78
N LYS A 21 -10.43 9.16 3.54
CA LYS A 21 -11.53 9.32 4.52
C LYS A 21 -12.23 7.99 4.82
N THR A 22 -12.44 7.15 3.81
CA THR A 22 -13.01 5.80 3.99
C THR A 22 -12.07 4.87 4.76
N LEU A 23 -10.75 4.99 4.56
CA LEU A 23 -9.76 4.10 5.18
C LEU A 23 -9.39 4.44 6.64
N VAL A 24 -9.63 5.68 7.08
CA VAL A 24 -9.25 6.15 8.42
C VAL A 24 -10.13 5.55 9.54
N GLY A 25 -11.32 5.02 9.21
CA GLY A 25 -12.27 4.51 10.20
C GLY A 25 -12.74 5.57 11.20
N ASP A 26 -13.66 5.20 12.10
CA ASP A 26 -14.14 6.12 13.15
C ASP A 26 -13.21 6.13 14.39
N GLY A 27 -12.35 5.12 14.53
CA GLY A 27 -11.41 4.97 15.64
C GLY A 27 -10.00 4.50 15.25
N PHE A 28 -9.04 4.66 16.18
CA PHE A 28 -7.63 4.26 15.98
C PHE A 28 -7.42 2.75 15.75
N GLN A 29 -8.37 1.92 16.19
CA GLN A 29 -8.33 0.45 16.11
C GLN A 29 -8.99 -0.10 14.84
N GLU A 30 -9.52 0.76 13.96
CA GLU A 30 -10.32 0.35 12.79
C GLU A 30 -9.69 0.79 11.46
N ARG A 31 -8.45 1.29 11.51
CA ARG A 31 -7.76 1.80 10.32
C ARG A 31 -7.33 0.66 9.42
N LEU A 32 -7.59 0.82 8.13
CA LEU A 32 -7.04 -0.06 7.12
C LEU A 32 -5.59 0.33 6.84
N VAL A 33 -4.66 -0.59 7.07
CA VAL A 33 -3.23 -0.40 6.83
C VAL A 33 -2.72 -1.37 5.78
N HIS A 34 -1.72 -0.94 5.03
CA HIS A 34 -1.10 -1.75 3.99
C HIS A 34 0.01 -2.62 4.60
N VAL A 35 0.03 -3.86 4.16
CA VAL A 35 1.08 -4.85 4.40
C VAL A 35 1.70 -5.15 3.04
N VAL A 36 2.90 -4.63 2.77
CA VAL A 36 3.60 -4.83 1.49
C VAL A 36 4.31 -6.17 1.51
N GLU A 37 3.88 -7.09 0.65
CA GLU A 37 4.43 -8.45 0.59
C GLU A 37 5.42 -8.62 -0.58
N SER A 38 5.25 -7.83 -1.64
CA SER A 38 6.13 -7.86 -2.82
C SER A 38 6.29 -6.45 -3.38
N LEU A 39 7.54 -6.10 -3.67
CA LEU A 39 7.92 -4.86 -4.34
C LEU A 39 8.88 -5.22 -5.48
N GLN A 40 8.49 -4.88 -6.71
CA GLN A 40 9.30 -5.07 -7.91
C GLN A 40 9.58 -3.72 -8.53
N CYS A 41 10.81 -3.55 -9.00
CA CYS A 41 11.27 -2.33 -9.63
C CYS A 41 11.98 -2.69 -10.92
N CYS A 42 11.57 -2.10 -12.05
CA CYS A 42 12.22 -2.32 -13.34
C CYS A 42 12.28 -1.04 -14.16
N ALA A 43 13.26 -0.98 -15.05
CA ALA A 43 13.37 0.10 -16.04
C ALA A 43 12.11 0.16 -16.90
N HIS A 44 11.65 1.37 -17.19
CA HIS A 44 10.46 1.64 -18.00
C HIS A 44 10.77 2.70 -19.06
N GLY A 45 10.52 2.38 -20.33
CA GLY A 45 10.84 3.29 -21.43
C GLY A 45 12.35 3.58 -21.52
N ASN A 46 12.69 4.82 -21.86
CA ASN A 46 14.10 5.25 -22.03
C ASN A 46 14.77 5.66 -20.71
N ASP A 47 14.03 6.31 -19.82
CA ASP A 47 14.59 6.91 -18.58
C ASP A 47 13.59 6.90 -17.41
N GLY A 48 12.63 5.97 -17.46
CA GLY A 48 11.57 5.84 -16.45
C GLY A 48 11.76 4.62 -15.56
N LEU A 49 10.96 4.59 -14.49
CA LEU A 49 10.93 3.52 -13.51
C LEU A 49 9.51 3.00 -13.35
N ALA A 50 9.33 1.68 -13.47
CA ALA A 50 8.09 1.02 -13.12
C ALA A 50 8.25 0.33 -11.77
N ILE A 51 7.41 0.72 -10.80
CA ILE A 51 7.30 0.10 -9.50
C ILE A 51 5.99 -0.68 -9.46
N ARG A 52 6.05 -1.97 -9.14
CA ARG A 52 4.88 -2.82 -8.91
C ARG A 52 4.89 -3.28 -7.46
N VAL A 53 3.79 -3.07 -6.78
CA VAL A 53 3.64 -3.44 -5.38
C VAL A 53 2.39 -4.28 -5.21
N SER A 54 2.49 -5.35 -4.42
CA SER A 54 1.34 -6.15 -4.03
C SER A 54 1.40 -6.50 -2.56
N GLY A 55 0.25 -6.74 -1.98
CA GLY A 55 0.16 -7.11 -0.59
C GLY A 55 -1.26 -7.21 -0.08
N SER A 56 -1.39 -7.08 1.23
CA SER A 56 -2.65 -7.23 1.95
C SER A 56 -3.04 -5.95 2.67
N PHE A 57 -4.35 -5.75 2.82
CA PHE A 57 -4.89 -4.78 3.77
C PHE A 57 -5.23 -5.49 5.07
N ILE A 58 -4.83 -4.93 6.21
CA ILE A 58 -5.25 -5.40 7.53
C ILE A 58 -5.89 -4.27 8.34
N ILE A 59 -6.67 -4.61 9.34
CA ILE A 59 -7.05 -3.65 10.38
C ILE A 59 -5.88 -3.51 11.35
N GLY A 60 -5.36 -2.29 11.51
CA GLY A 60 -4.22 -2.04 12.38
C GLY A 60 -3.85 -0.56 12.44
N ASN A 61 -2.73 -0.26 13.11
CA ASN A 61 -2.27 1.11 13.34
C ASN A 61 -0.94 1.46 12.67
N HIS A 62 -0.26 0.49 12.06
CA HIS A 62 1.04 0.70 11.41
C HIS A 62 1.11 0.06 10.03
N PHE A 63 1.85 0.71 9.14
CA PHE A 63 2.24 0.17 7.84
C PHE A 63 3.36 -0.86 8.02
N LEU A 64 3.26 -2.01 7.34
CA LEU A 64 4.21 -3.11 7.45
C LEU A 64 4.83 -3.44 6.09
N ILE A 65 6.14 -3.67 6.06
CA ILE A 65 6.85 -4.18 4.89
C ILE A 65 7.35 -5.59 5.23
N CYS A 66 6.83 -6.57 4.50
CA CYS A 66 6.99 -8.00 4.75
C CYS A 66 7.79 -8.62 3.62
N GLY A 67 9.04 -8.17 3.48
CA GLY A 67 9.98 -8.73 2.52
C GLY A 67 11.29 -9.08 3.21
N ASN A 68 12.08 -9.96 2.59
CA ASN A 68 13.44 -10.32 3.03
C ASN A 68 14.45 -9.16 2.86
N GLY A 69 13.97 -7.93 2.74
CA GLY A 69 14.74 -6.73 2.47
C GLY A 69 15.26 -6.06 3.75
N VAL A 70 15.90 -4.92 3.57
CA VAL A 70 16.45 -4.13 4.67
C VAL A 70 15.33 -3.54 5.52
N GLN A 71 15.39 -3.74 6.84
CA GLN A 71 14.52 -3.05 7.79
C GLN A 71 14.71 -1.54 7.64
N VAL A 72 13.64 -0.82 7.29
CA VAL A 72 13.67 0.65 7.23
C VAL A 72 13.76 1.20 8.65
N GLU A 73 14.72 2.10 8.90
CA GLU A 73 14.90 2.73 10.20
C GLU A 73 13.61 3.46 10.63
N GLY A 74 13.17 3.21 11.87
CA GLY A 74 11.94 3.78 12.42
C GLY A 74 10.64 3.02 12.10
N MET A 75 10.69 1.93 11.32
CA MET A 75 9.51 1.07 11.07
C MET A 75 9.47 -0.14 12.02
N PRO A 76 8.26 -0.58 12.45
CA PRO A 76 8.09 -1.80 13.25
C PRO A 76 8.73 -3.00 12.58
N ARG A 77 9.32 -3.91 13.36
CA ARG A 77 9.84 -5.15 12.81
C ARG A 77 8.68 -6.04 12.40
N PHE A 78 8.80 -6.67 11.25
CA PHE A 78 7.86 -7.71 10.85
C PHE A 78 7.81 -8.85 11.87
N ASP A 79 8.92 -9.14 12.55
CA ASP A 79 9.02 -10.18 13.59
C ASP A 79 8.10 -9.93 14.80
N ASP A 80 7.61 -8.70 14.99
CA ASP A 80 6.61 -8.38 16.01
C ASP A 80 5.20 -8.87 15.62
N PHE A 81 4.99 -9.23 14.34
CA PHE A 81 3.74 -9.71 13.77
C PHE A 81 3.90 -11.10 13.14
N THR A 82 3.30 -12.11 13.77
CA THR A 82 3.24 -13.45 13.17
C THR A 82 2.43 -13.43 11.87
N ARG A 83 2.82 -14.22 10.87
CA ARG A 83 2.07 -14.39 9.61
C ARG A 83 0.60 -14.76 9.88
N GLU A 84 0.37 -15.55 10.93
CA GLU A 84 -0.94 -15.96 11.41
C GLU A 84 -1.77 -14.76 11.90
N SER A 85 -1.17 -13.83 12.66
CA SER A 85 -1.87 -12.63 13.13
C SER A 85 -2.30 -11.69 12.00
N ILE A 86 -1.46 -11.53 10.96
CA ILE A 86 -1.77 -10.73 9.77
C ILE A 86 -2.95 -11.33 9.00
N MET A 87 -2.98 -12.66 8.85
CA MET A 87 -4.06 -13.35 8.15
C MET A 87 -5.40 -13.24 8.88
N GLN A 88 -5.40 -13.19 10.22
CA GLN A 88 -6.62 -12.99 11.02
C GLN A 88 -7.21 -11.58 10.89
N GLN A 89 -6.37 -10.59 10.62
CA GLN A 89 -6.77 -9.19 10.48
C GLN A 89 -6.96 -8.76 9.02
N LYS A 90 -6.76 -9.68 8.07
CA LYS A 90 -6.79 -9.41 6.63
C LYS A 90 -8.20 -9.05 6.15
N MET A 91 -8.30 -7.90 5.51
CA MET A 91 -9.55 -7.37 4.93
C MET A 91 -9.56 -7.43 3.40
N GLY A 92 -8.38 -7.57 2.77
CA GLY A 92 -8.28 -7.63 1.32
C GLY A 92 -6.85 -7.72 0.82
N THR A 93 -6.71 -7.65 -0.50
CA THR A 93 -5.41 -7.62 -1.20
C THR A 93 -5.37 -6.46 -2.17
N PHE A 94 -4.18 -5.92 -2.42
CA PHE A 94 -3.96 -4.89 -3.42
C PHE A 94 -2.86 -5.28 -4.40
N HIS A 95 -2.97 -4.72 -5.61
CA HIS A 95 -1.96 -4.76 -6.66
C HIS A 95 -1.93 -3.36 -7.28
N GLU A 96 -0.82 -2.65 -7.11
CA GLU A 96 -0.66 -1.28 -7.58
C GLU A 96 0.59 -1.16 -8.45
N GLN A 97 0.54 -0.27 -9.43
CA GLN A 97 1.65 0.04 -10.31
C GLN A 97 1.83 1.54 -10.40
N PHE A 98 3.09 1.97 -10.27
CA PHE A 98 3.50 3.36 -10.42
C PHE A 98 4.51 3.43 -11.55
N ILE A 99 4.29 4.36 -12.48
CA ILE A 99 5.26 4.72 -13.52
C ILE A 99 5.78 6.09 -13.17
N MET A 100 7.10 6.20 -13.05
CA MET A 100 7.81 7.45 -12.81
C MET A 100 8.60 7.78 -14.07
N GLU A 101 8.37 8.97 -14.60
CA GLU A 101 9.09 9.53 -15.75
C GLU A 101 9.81 10.81 -15.30
N PRO A 102 10.88 11.24 -16.01
CA PRO A 102 11.63 12.46 -15.69
C PRO A 102 10.80 13.76 -15.71
#